data_AF-A0A093VJW4-F1
#
_entry.id   AF-A0A093VJW4-F1
#
_cell.length_a   1.000
_cell.length_b   1.000
_cell.length_c   1.000
_cell.angle_alpha   90.00
_cell.angle_beta   90.00
_cell.angle_gamma   90.00
#
_symmetry.space_group_name_H-M   'P 1'
#
loop_
_entity.id
_entity.type
_entity.pdbx_description
1 polymer ?
#
loop_
_entity_poly.entity_id
_entity_poly.type
_entity_poly.pdbx_seq_one_letter_code
_entity_poly.pdbx_strand_id
1 'polypeptide(L)'
;MSTSPSPIRALIPGLHLGRHTPGPLNSLTDVPGVLVHTESIIKKPSETERGHAINTGVTVILPRREWFNNACYAGYFRFNGSGEMTGAHWLDETGLLNSPIVLTNSFSVGPCYSGVYQYAIREYAKNGTPADWFILPVVAETCDLFLSDIAAMAVTPEMVVRGIDNASSARVPEGNTGGGTGMTCQGFKAGTGCASRLIEGIEFGEKKTYTVAALVQANFGAKRDMRVGGVPVGRIMLEREEAQKENPAPNADGSIIVVIATDAPLHPVQLQRLAKRATVGVARVGGWGSNSSGDLFIAFSTAENIPREPTFSWNPTVEQTVSVVQDVTINSLFEAAADSTEEAIYNALVAAQTMEGPMGVCKAIDHQELKEIVEKVGLCGVPYHVKYVAQKVLEALSVLHDQGFVHTDIKLSNVLVNYGCTNIRFTDVQLADFGSTVNINSSFAQNGDSIGTPIFRSPEAQLQMKWSTETDIWSFGAMLISLLYGHGFHIFKPDVPVDHHEYDVKILMKQHRCFGPFPESFEQIADQERLAVLIWVMQNSPPETLKPFHLTSTKEICQEDKEFVLRIMKLDPRDRPSARQLLKDDWFRRP
;
A
#
# COMPACT_ATOMS: atom_id res chain seq x y z
N MET A 1 -23.21 18.39 -6.50
CA MET A 1 -23.69 17.44 -5.47
C MET A 1 -22.48 17.05 -4.66
N SER A 2 -22.49 17.26 -3.34
CA SER A 2 -21.39 16.84 -2.47
C SER A 2 -21.35 15.32 -2.45
N THR A 3 -20.31 14.73 -3.03
CA THR A 3 -20.16 13.28 -3.06
C THR A 3 -19.63 12.83 -1.71
N SER A 4 -20.33 11.87 -1.09
CA SER A 4 -19.93 11.33 0.19
C SER A 4 -18.59 10.59 0.03
N PRO A 5 -17.63 10.76 0.95
CA PRO A 5 -16.36 10.04 0.89
C PRO A 5 -16.59 8.52 0.94
N SER A 6 -15.69 7.74 0.33
CA SER A 6 -15.72 6.28 0.42
C SER A 6 -15.64 5.80 1.87
N PRO A 7 -16.11 4.57 2.18
CA PRO A 7 -16.16 4.06 3.54
C PRO A 7 -14.84 4.23 4.33
N ILE A 8 -13.69 3.82 3.77
CA ILE A 8 -12.41 3.93 4.49
C ILE A 8 -11.96 5.38 4.67
N ARG A 9 -12.19 6.25 3.67
CA ARG A 9 -11.81 7.67 3.74
C ARG A 9 -12.72 8.46 4.68
N ALA A 10 -13.98 8.06 4.80
CA ALA A 10 -14.91 8.61 5.79
C ALA A 10 -14.48 8.19 7.20
N LEU A 11 -14.08 6.92 7.37
CA LEU A 11 -13.67 6.37 8.65
C LEU A 11 -12.33 6.97 9.15
N ILE A 12 -11.35 7.05 8.25
CA ILE A 12 -9.98 7.50 8.55
C ILE A 12 -9.55 8.56 7.52
N PRO A 13 -9.99 9.82 7.66
CA PRO A 13 -9.69 10.88 6.69
C PRO A 13 -8.19 11.16 6.52
N GLY A 14 -7.37 10.87 7.54
CA GLY A 14 -5.92 11.02 7.51
C GLY A 14 -5.16 9.90 6.78
N LEU A 15 -5.84 8.82 6.38
CA LEU A 15 -5.19 7.69 5.71
C LEU A 15 -4.75 8.07 4.30
N HIS A 16 -3.45 8.03 4.06
CA HIS A 16 -2.88 8.31 2.74
C HIS A 16 -2.99 7.06 1.83
N LEU A 17 -3.87 7.13 0.82
CA LEU A 17 -4.12 6.06 -0.15
C LEU A 17 -3.72 6.51 -1.55
N GLY A 18 -2.43 6.72 -1.74
CA GLY A 18 -1.87 7.23 -2.99
C GLY A 18 -1.97 8.76 -3.15
N ARG A 19 -1.28 9.27 -4.17
CA ARG A 19 -1.19 10.73 -4.45
C ARG A 19 -2.28 11.27 -5.36
N HIS A 20 -2.98 10.41 -6.09
CA HIS A 20 -4.02 10.81 -7.04
C HIS A 20 -5.37 10.98 -6.34
N THR A 21 -6.15 11.96 -6.78
CA THR A 21 -7.48 12.23 -6.22
C THR A 21 -8.48 11.17 -6.70
N PRO A 22 -9.44 10.76 -5.87
CA PRO A 22 -10.53 9.91 -6.33
C PRO A 22 -11.44 10.57 -7.36
N GLY A 23 -12.11 9.76 -8.17
CA GLY A 23 -13.26 10.21 -8.96
C GLY A 23 -14.44 10.59 -8.08
N PRO A 24 -15.48 11.22 -8.64
CA PRO A 24 -16.60 11.75 -7.86
C PRO A 24 -17.34 10.67 -7.06
N LEU A 25 -17.56 9.48 -7.61
CA LEU A 25 -18.23 8.37 -6.90
C LEU A 25 -17.24 7.53 -6.08
N ASN A 26 -15.94 7.66 -6.36
CA ASN A 26 -14.87 6.78 -5.92
C ASN A 26 -15.24 5.31 -6.16
N SER A 27 -15.60 5.00 -7.40
CA SER A 27 -16.27 3.76 -7.82
C SER A 27 -15.81 3.34 -9.21
N LEU A 28 -15.98 2.06 -9.58
CA LEU A 28 -15.70 1.56 -10.94
C LEU A 28 -16.45 2.37 -12.03
N THR A 29 -17.67 2.78 -11.70
CA THR A 29 -18.56 3.59 -12.54
C THR A 29 -18.15 5.05 -12.72
N ASP A 30 -17.04 5.50 -12.10
CA ASP A 30 -16.41 6.78 -12.47
C ASP A 30 -15.79 6.73 -13.88
N VAL A 31 -15.45 5.54 -14.37
CA VAL A 31 -14.96 5.37 -15.75
C VAL A 31 -16.14 5.53 -16.72
N PRO A 32 -16.11 6.51 -17.64
CA PRO A 32 -17.22 6.76 -18.54
C PRO A 32 -17.62 5.53 -19.36
N GLY A 33 -18.93 5.26 -19.41
CA GLY A 33 -19.52 4.14 -20.13
C GLY A 33 -19.65 2.84 -19.33
N VAL A 34 -18.92 2.69 -18.22
CA VAL A 34 -19.00 1.50 -17.36
C VAL A 34 -20.30 1.50 -16.55
N LEU A 35 -21.00 0.36 -16.55
CA LEU A 35 -22.24 0.17 -15.80
C LEU A 35 -22.12 -1.05 -14.89
N VAL A 36 -22.72 -0.99 -13.70
CA VAL A 36 -22.68 -2.09 -12.74
C VAL A 36 -24.06 -2.34 -12.14
N HIS A 37 -24.36 -3.60 -11.87
CA HIS A 37 -25.49 -4.05 -11.07
C HIS A 37 -25.04 -5.10 -10.04
N THR A 38 -25.62 -5.07 -8.84
CA THR A 38 -25.42 -6.09 -7.80
C THR A 38 -26.78 -6.64 -7.38
N GLU A 39 -26.97 -7.96 -7.48
CA GLU A 39 -28.17 -8.65 -6.99
C GLU A 39 -27.76 -9.68 -5.92
N SER A 40 -28.36 -9.59 -4.72
CA SER A 40 -27.98 -10.40 -3.56
C SER A 40 -29.12 -11.32 -3.14
N ILE A 41 -28.78 -12.56 -2.75
CA ILE A 41 -29.69 -13.56 -2.18
C ILE A 41 -29.27 -13.76 -0.72
N ILE A 42 -30.16 -13.40 0.19
CA ILE A 42 -30.01 -13.60 1.64
C ILE A 42 -31.25 -14.35 2.12
N LYS A 43 -31.10 -15.63 2.46
CA LYS A 43 -32.17 -16.49 2.99
C LYS A 43 -31.74 -17.11 4.30
N LYS A 44 -32.64 -17.09 5.28
CA LYS A 44 -32.44 -17.73 6.59
C LYS A 44 -32.57 -19.25 6.48
N PRO A 45 -32.00 -20.02 7.42
CA PRO A 45 -32.18 -21.48 7.47
C PRO A 45 -33.65 -21.94 7.40
N SER A 46 -34.57 -21.18 7.98
CA SER A 46 -36.02 -21.47 7.95
C SER A 46 -36.69 -21.29 6.59
N GLU A 47 -36.00 -20.65 5.64
CA GLU A 47 -36.51 -20.29 4.31
C GLU A 47 -35.91 -21.17 3.21
N THR A 48 -35.08 -22.15 3.57
CA THR A 48 -34.36 -23.02 2.62
C THR A 48 -34.69 -24.49 2.84
N GLU A 49 -34.79 -25.24 1.75
CA GLU A 49 -35.13 -26.67 1.81
C GLU A 49 -34.08 -27.51 2.54
N ARG A 50 -32.82 -27.08 2.48
CA ARG A 50 -31.68 -27.76 3.09
C ARG A 50 -31.43 -27.32 4.54
N GLY A 51 -32.20 -26.37 5.07
CA GLY A 51 -32.09 -25.91 6.46
C GLY A 51 -30.80 -25.13 6.76
N HIS A 52 -30.15 -24.57 5.74
CA HIS A 52 -28.92 -23.78 5.85
C HIS A 52 -29.14 -22.37 5.29
N ALA A 53 -28.44 -21.37 5.82
CA ALA A 53 -28.50 -20.01 5.28
C ALA A 53 -27.91 -19.96 3.86
N ILE A 54 -28.48 -19.13 2.99
CA ILE A 54 -27.94 -18.84 1.66
C ILE A 54 -27.62 -17.36 1.60
N ASN A 55 -26.34 -17.02 1.42
CA ASN A 55 -25.83 -15.65 1.37
C ASN A 55 -24.92 -15.50 0.15
N THR A 56 -25.51 -15.28 -1.02
CA THR A 56 -24.76 -15.26 -2.28
C THR A 56 -25.34 -14.24 -3.24
N GLY A 57 -24.88 -14.19 -4.49
CA GLY A 57 -25.45 -13.29 -5.49
C GLY A 57 -24.63 -13.19 -6.76
N VAL A 58 -24.92 -12.13 -7.52
CA VAL A 58 -24.20 -11.78 -8.75
C VAL A 58 -23.87 -10.30 -8.81
N THR A 59 -22.67 -9.99 -9.28
CA THR A 59 -22.27 -8.63 -9.67
C THR A 59 -22.05 -8.64 -11.18
N VAL A 60 -22.84 -7.86 -11.92
CA VAL A 60 -22.75 -7.73 -13.37
C VAL A 60 -22.12 -6.39 -13.73
N ILE A 61 -21.07 -6.42 -14.54
CA ILE A 61 -20.32 -5.25 -14.98
C ILE A 61 -20.38 -5.20 -16.51
N LEU A 62 -20.93 -4.12 -17.06
CA LEU A 62 -20.91 -3.85 -18.49
C LEU A 62 -19.74 -2.91 -18.79
N PRO A 63 -18.76 -3.30 -19.61
CA PRO A 63 -17.67 -2.41 -20.00
C PRO A 63 -18.18 -1.23 -20.85
N ARG A 64 -19.31 -1.45 -21.55
CA ARG A 64 -20.19 -0.45 -22.18
C ARG A 64 -21.57 -1.07 -22.40
N ARG A 65 -22.59 -0.26 -22.69
CA ARG A 65 -23.96 -0.76 -22.90
C ARG A 65 -24.08 -1.63 -24.15
N GLU A 66 -23.33 -1.31 -25.21
CA GLU A 66 -23.38 -1.93 -26.54
C GLU A 66 -22.35 -3.07 -26.68
N TRP A 67 -21.90 -3.64 -25.56
CA TRP A 67 -20.81 -4.62 -25.44
C TRP A 67 -20.85 -5.78 -26.45
N PHE A 68 -22.04 -6.18 -26.90
CA PHE A 68 -22.21 -7.29 -27.83
C PHE A 68 -21.71 -6.96 -29.24
N ASN A 69 -22.02 -5.76 -29.71
CA ASN A 69 -21.63 -5.28 -31.05
C ASN A 69 -20.32 -4.51 -31.04
N ASN A 70 -19.87 -4.08 -29.85
CA ASN A 70 -18.76 -3.17 -29.68
C ASN A 70 -17.90 -3.62 -28.49
N ALA A 71 -16.72 -4.15 -28.79
CA ALA A 71 -15.77 -4.61 -27.80
C ALA A 71 -14.94 -3.47 -27.21
N CYS A 72 -14.40 -3.73 -26.02
CA CYS A 72 -13.29 -2.98 -25.44
C CYS A 72 -11.98 -3.76 -25.64
N TYR A 73 -10.83 -3.07 -25.64
CA TYR A 73 -9.59 -3.77 -25.36
C TYR A 73 -9.53 -4.17 -23.88
N ALA A 74 -8.97 -5.33 -23.62
CA ALA A 74 -8.81 -5.90 -22.28
C ALA A 74 -7.52 -6.73 -22.17
N GLY A 75 -7.12 -7.00 -20.93
CA GLY A 75 -6.01 -7.87 -20.60
C GLY A 75 -6.24 -8.59 -19.27
N TYR A 76 -5.83 -9.84 -19.21
CA TYR A 76 -5.99 -10.74 -18.07
C TYR A 76 -4.65 -11.08 -17.42
N PHE A 77 -4.61 -11.14 -16.09
CA PHE A 77 -3.46 -11.60 -15.34
C PHE A 77 -3.85 -12.56 -14.21
N ARG A 78 -3.16 -13.70 -14.18
CA ARG A 78 -3.27 -14.72 -13.13
C ARG A 78 -2.13 -14.55 -12.13
N PHE A 79 -2.43 -14.11 -10.92
CA PHE A 79 -1.44 -14.09 -9.84
C PHE A 79 -1.32 -15.48 -9.20
N ASN A 80 -2.45 -16.09 -8.81
CA ASN A 80 -2.54 -17.50 -8.44
C ASN A 80 -3.79 -18.15 -9.04
N GLY A 81 -3.63 -19.36 -9.58
CA GLY A 81 -4.62 -19.99 -10.48
C GLY A 81 -5.67 -20.88 -9.83
N SER A 82 -5.81 -20.86 -8.50
CA SER A 82 -6.76 -21.71 -7.78
C SER A 82 -8.18 -21.13 -7.78
N GLY A 83 -8.69 -20.77 -8.96
CA GLY A 83 -10.02 -20.21 -9.16
C GLY A 83 -10.39 -20.18 -10.64
N GLU A 84 -11.62 -19.76 -10.94
CA GLU A 84 -12.16 -19.75 -12.31
C GLU A 84 -12.43 -18.34 -12.84
N MET A 85 -12.07 -18.12 -14.11
CA MET A 85 -12.44 -16.94 -14.89
C MET A 85 -12.63 -17.38 -16.35
N THR A 86 -13.89 -17.61 -16.74
CA THR A 86 -14.20 -18.00 -18.11
C THR A 86 -13.86 -16.88 -19.11
N GLY A 87 -13.70 -17.23 -20.38
CA GLY A 87 -13.36 -16.25 -21.42
C GLY A 87 -11.91 -15.75 -21.37
N ALA A 88 -11.14 -16.04 -20.31
CA ALA A 88 -9.74 -15.61 -20.17
C ALA A 88 -8.85 -16.03 -21.35
N HIS A 89 -9.06 -17.20 -21.93
CA HIS A 89 -8.30 -17.65 -23.11
C HIS A 89 -8.52 -16.74 -24.33
N TRP A 90 -9.75 -16.30 -24.57
CA TRP A 90 -10.05 -15.40 -25.69
C TRP A 90 -9.54 -14.00 -25.45
N LEU A 91 -9.58 -13.54 -24.19
CA LEU A 91 -8.96 -12.28 -23.78
C LEU A 91 -7.44 -12.30 -24.00
N ASP A 92 -6.76 -13.40 -23.69
CA ASP A 92 -5.31 -13.52 -23.89
C ASP A 92 -4.94 -13.62 -25.38
N GLU A 93 -5.76 -14.30 -26.17
CA GLU A 93 -5.54 -14.49 -27.61
C GLU A 93 -5.81 -13.21 -28.43
N THR A 94 -6.91 -12.51 -28.13
CA THR A 94 -7.38 -11.38 -28.97
C THR A 94 -7.29 -10.02 -28.29
N GLY A 95 -7.27 -9.99 -26.96
CA GLY A 95 -7.39 -8.76 -26.20
C GLY A 95 -8.75 -8.09 -26.29
N LEU A 96 -9.79 -8.77 -26.78
CA LEU A 96 -11.13 -8.19 -26.98
C LEU A 96 -12.12 -8.66 -25.92
N LEU A 97 -12.75 -7.70 -25.24
CA LEU A 97 -13.85 -7.92 -24.32
C LEU A 97 -15.17 -7.51 -24.97
N ASN A 98 -15.93 -8.50 -25.46
CA ASN A 98 -17.27 -8.36 -26.05
C ASN A 98 -18.34 -9.09 -25.23
N SER A 99 -18.23 -8.99 -23.91
CA SER A 99 -19.14 -9.63 -22.95
C SER A 99 -19.24 -8.80 -21.67
N PRO A 100 -20.37 -8.89 -20.91
CA PRO A 100 -20.38 -8.50 -19.51
C PRO A 100 -19.33 -9.28 -18.72
N ILE A 101 -18.81 -8.68 -17.67
CA ILE A 101 -18.05 -9.40 -16.64
C ILE A 101 -19.03 -9.72 -15.50
N VAL A 102 -19.17 -10.99 -15.16
CA VAL A 102 -20.06 -11.44 -14.08
C VAL A 102 -19.24 -12.05 -12.94
N LEU A 103 -19.42 -11.54 -11.72
CA LEU A 103 -18.79 -12.07 -10.52
C LEU A 103 -19.83 -12.79 -9.65
N THR A 104 -19.52 -13.98 -9.17
CA THR A 104 -20.44 -14.83 -8.40
C THR A 104 -19.68 -15.81 -7.48
N ASN A 105 -20.36 -16.83 -6.94
CA ASN A 105 -19.73 -17.92 -6.19
C ASN A 105 -19.23 -19.05 -7.10
N SER A 106 -18.33 -19.88 -6.57
CA SER A 106 -17.66 -20.96 -7.32
C SER A 106 -18.60 -21.93 -8.04
N PHE A 107 -19.75 -22.30 -7.44
CA PHE A 107 -20.67 -23.27 -8.04
C PHE A 107 -21.65 -22.63 -9.03
N SER A 108 -21.63 -21.29 -9.13
CA SER A 108 -22.58 -20.52 -9.94
C SER A 108 -21.98 -19.97 -11.22
N VAL A 109 -20.71 -20.31 -11.54
CA VAL A 109 -20.07 -19.95 -12.81
C VAL A 109 -20.90 -20.43 -14.01
N GLY A 110 -21.35 -21.68 -13.99
CA GLY A 110 -22.16 -22.27 -15.07
C GLY A 110 -23.48 -21.52 -15.33
N PRO A 111 -24.37 -21.38 -14.32
CA PRO A 111 -25.59 -20.59 -14.44
C PRO A 111 -25.36 -19.16 -14.93
N CYS A 112 -24.32 -18.48 -14.42
CA CYS A 112 -23.99 -17.14 -14.87
C CYS A 112 -23.56 -17.09 -16.34
N TYR A 113 -22.75 -18.05 -16.77
CA TYR A 113 -22.33 -18.21 -18.16
C TYR A 113 -23.54 -18.42 -19.09
N SER A 114 -24.48 -19.29 -18.69
CA SER A 114 -25.75 -19.47 -19.40
C SER A 114 -26.60 -18.20 -19.43
N GLY A 115 -26.64 -17.43 -18.35
CA GLY A 115 -27.40 -16.17 -18.26
C GLY A 115 -26.95 -15.11 -19.26
N VAL A 116 -25.64 -14.98 -19.51
CA VAL A 116 -25.11 -14.08 -20.56
C VAL A 116 -25.61 -14.52 -21.95
N TYR A 117 -25.59 -15.81 -22.24
CA TYR A 117 -26.15 -16.33 -23.50
C TYR A 117 -27.66 -16.14 -23.59
N GLN A 118 -28.41 -16.36 -22.51
CA GLN A 118 -29.86 -16.14 -22.51
C GLN A 118 -30.20 -14.68 -22.84
N TYR A 119 -29.49 -13.72 -22.25
CA TYR A 119 -29.62 -12.31 -22.60
C TYR A 119 -29.29 -12.08 -24.08
N ALA A 120 -28.14 -12.58 -24.54
CA ALA A 120 -27.69 -12.36 -25.91
C ALA A 120 -28.64 -12.99 -26.95
N ILE A 121 -29.21 -14.16 -26.66
CA ILE A 121 -30.24 -14.80 -27.50
C ILE A 121 -31.51 -13.93 -27.51
N ARG A 122 -31.97 -13.47 -26.34
CA ARG A 122 -33.16 -12.62 -26.22
C ARG A 122 -33.05 -11.34 -27.06
N GLU A 123 -31.88 -10.71 -27.07
CA GLU A 123 -31.68 -9.40 -27.74
C GLU A 123 -31.19 -9.50 -29.18
N TYR A 124 -30.37 -10.51 -29.52
CA TYR A 124 -29.62 -10.52 -30.79
C TYR A 124 -29.92 -11.72 -31.68
N ALA A 125 -30.67 -12.73 -31.22
CA ALA A 125 -31.17 -13.76 -32.13
C ALA A 125 -32.36 -13.21 -32.93
N LYS A 126 -32.29 -13.30 -34.26
CA LYS A 126 -33.44 -12.93 -35.11
C LYS A 126 -34.53 -13.99 -34.98
N ASN A 127 -35.79 -13.55 -34.86
CA ASN A 127 -36.92 -14.46 -34.75
C ASN A 127 -36.97 -15.45 -35.92
N GLY A 128 -37.01 -16.74 -35.59
CA GLY A 128 -37.14 -17.82 -36.58
C GLY A 128 -35.85 -18.24 -37.27
N THR A 129 -34.67 -17.70 -36.89
CA THR A 129 -33.37 -18.15 -37.42
C THR A 129 -32.46 -18.65 -36.30
N PRO A 130 -31.58 -19.64 -36.55
CA PRO A 130 -30.51 -19.99 -35.63
C PRO A 130 -29.60 -18.79 -35.31
N ALA A 131 -28.99 -18.80 -34.12
CA ALA A 131 -27.94 -17.83 -33.80
C ALA A 131 -26.74 -18.03 -34.75
N ASP A 132 -26.27 -16.94 -35.35
CA ASP A 132 -25.16 -16.89 -36.30
C ASP A 132 -23.88 -16.28 -35.70
N TRP A 133 -23.86 -16.13 -34.38
CA TRP A 133 -22.80 -15.49 -33.62
C TRP A 133 -22.30 -16.39 -32.48
N PHE A 134 -21.07 -16.11 -32.06
CA PHE A 134 -20.39 -16.76 -30.96
C PHE A 134 -19.69 -15.72 -30.08
N ILE A 135 -19.80 -15.86 -28.76
CA ILE A 135 -19.08 -15.07 -27.76
C ILE A 135 -18.50 -16.01 -26.72
N LEU A 136 -17.50 -15.57 -25.96
CA LEU A 136 -16.97 -16.31 -24.83
C LEU A 136 -17.18 -15.46 -23.56
N PRO A 137 -18.30 -15.68 -22.83
CA PRO A 137 -18.60 -14.90 -21.64
C PRO A 137 -17.50 -14.89 -20.59
N VAL A 138 -17.35 -13.75 -19.91
CA VAL A 138 -16.39 -13.58 -18.82
C VAL A 138 -17.13 -13.68 -17.49
N VAL A 139 -16.97 -14.82 -16.83
CA VAL A 139 -17.56 -15.12 -15.52
C VAL A 139 -16.45 -15.54 -14.59
N ALA A 140 -16.32 -14.85 -13.46
CA ALA A 140 -15.30 -15.12 -12.46
C ALA A 140 -15.93 -15.33 -11.08
N GLU A 141 -15.18 -15.96 -10.18
CA GLU A 141 -15.74 -16.40 -8.90
C GLU A 141 -14.79 -16.24 -7.72
N THR A 142 -15.41 -16.24 -6.53
CA THR A 142 -14.74 -16.58 -5.28
C THR A 142 -15.66 -17.50 -4.46
N CYS A 143 -15.12 -18.25 -3.50
CA CYS A 143 -15.87 -19.26 -2.75
C CYS A 143 -16.52 -18.74 -1.46
N ASP A 144 -17.86 -18.76 -1.35
CA ASP A 144 -18.64 -18.29 -0.19
C ASP A 144 -19.08 -19.40 0.79
N LEU A 145 -18.44 -20.56 0.75
CA LEU A 145 -18.82 -21.78 1.51
C LEU A 145 -18.98 -21.56 3.03
N PHE A 146 -18.24 -20.61 3.60
CA PHE A 146 -18.32 -20.32 5.03
C PHE A 146 -19.67 -19.69 5.41
N LEU A 147 -20.16 -18.76 4.60
CA LEU A 147 -21.37 -17.99 4.88
C LEU A 147 -22.59 -18.40 4.08
N SER A 148 -22.45 -19.26 3.07
CA SER A 148 -23.55 -19.65 2.18
C SER A 148 -23.59 -21.15 1.97
N ASP A 149 -24.79 -21.72 1.93
CA ASP A 149 -24.99 -23.07 1.40
C ASP A 149 -24.80 -23.06 -0.12
N ILE A 150 -23.54 -23.08 -0.55
CA ILE A 150 -23.15 -23.01 -1.96
C ILE A 150 -23.76 -24.14 -2.79
N ALA A 151 -24.00 -25.30 -2.17
CA ALA A 151 -24.58 -26.46 -2.83
C ALA A 151 -26.09 -26.33 -3.06
N ALA A 152 -26.75 -25.29 -2.51
CA ALA A 152 -28.10 -24.94 -2.89
C ALA A 152 -28.17 -24.36 -4.32
N MET A 153 -27.02 -23.98 -4.92
CA MET A 153 -26.91 -23.47 -6.29
C MET A 153 -27.98 -22.40 -6.60
N ALA A 154 -28.13 -21.46 -5.66
CA ALA A 154 -29.27 -20.54 -5.64
C ALA A 154 -29.25 -19.46 -6.74
N VAL A 155 -28.09 -19.22 -7.35
CA VAL A 155 -27.94 -18.24 -8.43
C VAL A 155 -28.50 -18.83 -9.73
N THR A 156 -29.37 -18.08 -10.41
CA THR A 156 -30.01 -18.51 -11.65
C THR A 156 -29.55 -17.67 -12.85
N PRO A 157 -29.63 -18.21 -14.08
CA PRO A 157 -29.33 -17.45 -15.30
C PRO A 157 -30.12 -16.14 -15.41
N GLU A 158 -31.37 -16.12 -14.96
CA GLU A 158 -32.27 -14.96 -15.02
C GLU A 158 -31.79 -13.80 -14.14
N MET A 159 -31.03 -14.07 -13.06
CA MET A 159 -30.40 -13.02 -12.27
C MET A 159 -29.35 -12.27 -13.09
N VAL A 160 -28.59 -12.97 -13.94
CA VAL A 160 -27.62 -12.32 -14.83
C VAL A 160 -28.33 -11.51 -15.90
N VAL A 161 -29.39 -12.04 -16.50
CA VAL A 161 -30.22 -11.31 -17.47
C VAL A 161 -30.75 -10.00 -16.85
N ARG A 162 -31.36 -10.06 -15.66
CA ARG A 162 -31.80 -8.87 -14.91
C ARG A 162 -30.64 -7.94 -14.57
N GLY A 163 -29.48 -8.49 -14.22
CA GLY A 163 -28.30 -7.70 -13.90
C GLY A 163 -27.80 -6.90 -15.11
N ILE A 164 -27.84 -7.47 -16.31
CA ILE A 164 -27.50 -6.76 -17.55
C ILE A 164 -28.56 -5.66 -17.83
N ASP A 165 -29.85 -5.97 -17.67
CA ASP A 165 -30.95 -5.01 -17.86
C ASP A 165 -30.86 -3.80 -16.91
N ASN A 166 -30.49 -4.05 -15.65
CA ASN A 166 -30.52 -3.06 -14.57
C ASN A 166 -29.16 -2.39 -14.30
N ALA A 167 -28.11 -2.71 -15.06
CA ALA A 167 -26.81 -2.09 -14.89
C ALA A 167 -26.86 -0.57 -15.12
N SER A 168 -26.28 0.19 -14.20
CA SER A 168 -26.30 1.66 -14.22
C SER A 168 -24.95 2.27 -13.90
N SER A 169 -24.80 3.57 -14.17
CA SER A 169 -23.60 4.36 -13.83
C SER A 169 -23.63 4.89 -12.39
N ALA A 170 -24.55 4.42 -11.55
CA ALA A 170 -24.63 4.82 -10.15
C ALA A 170 -23.40 4.34 -9.36
N ARG A 171 -23.19 4.89 -8.16
CA ARG A 171 -22.17 4.38 -7.23
C ARG A 171 -22.46 2.92 -6.94
N VAL A 172 -21.46 2.06 -7.06
CA VAL A 172 -21.61 0.62 -6.81
C VAL A 172 -21.90 0.39 -5.32
N PRO A 173 -22.92 -0.40 -4.95
CA PRO A 173 -23.11 -0.84 -3.57
C PRO A 173 -21.96 -1.75 -3.10
N GLU A 174 -21.40 -1.46 -1.92
CA GLU A 174 -20.22 -2.14 -1.35
C GLU A 174 -20.58 -2.96 -0.11
N GLY A 175 -19.67 -3.83 0.33
CA GLY A 175 -19.86 -4.75 1.47
C GLY A 175 -20.57 -6.03 1.05
N ASN A 176 -21.67 -6.35 1.74
CA ASN A 176 -22.42 -7.61 1.57
C ASN A 176 -23.35 -7.57 0.34
N THR A 177 -22.81 -7.32 -0.85
CA THR A 177 -23.61 -7.07 -2.06
C THR A 177 -23.15 -7.94 -3.23
N GLY A 178 -24.11 -8.33 -4.08
CA GLY A 178 -23.85 -9.04 -5.34
C GLY A 178 -23.09 -10.35 -5.13
N GLY A 179 -22.09 -10.63 -5.96
CA GLY A 179 -21.22 -11.79 -5.77
C GLY A 179 -20.41 -11.74 -4.46
N GLY A 180 -20.23 -10.56 -3.86
CA GLY A 180 -19.56 -10.37 -2.57
C GLY A 180 -20.39 -10.73 -1.33
N THR A 181 -21.69 -11.05 -1.49
CA THR A 181 -22.64 -11.21 -0.38
C THR A 181 -22.13 -12.11 0.74
N GLY A 182 -21.66 -13.32 0.43
CA GLY A 182 -21.18 -14.31 1.40
C GLY A 182 -19.66 -14.35 1.59
N MET A 183 -18.92 -13.34 1.13
CA MET A 183 -17.46 -13.40 1.13
C MET A 183 -16.83 -12.92 2.45
N THR A 184 -15.65 -13.45 2.77
CA THR A 184 -14.87 -13.16 3.97
C THR A 184 -13.43 -12.83 3.60
N CYS A 185 -12.84 -11.78 4.18
CA CYS A 185 -11.47 -11.37 3.89
C CYS A 185 -10.72 -11.10 5.18
N GLN A 186 -9.51 -11.66 5.32
CA GLN A 186 -8.61 -11.41 6.45
C GLN A 186 -9.27 -11.61 7.82
N GLY A 187 -10.09 -12.67 7.95
CA GLY A 187 -10.79 -13.02 9.18
C GLY A 187 -11.99 -12.13 9.55
N PHE A 188 -12.39 -11.23 8.65
CA PHE A 188 -13.57 -10.37 8.80
C PHE A 188 -14.55 -10.57 7.65
N LYS A 189 -15.78 -10.11 7.83
CA LYS A 189 -16.73 -10.00 6.73
C LYS A 189 -16.19 -8.98 5.73
N ALA A 190 -16.30 -9.31 4.44
CA ALA A 190 -15.96 -8.42 3.34
C ALA A 190 -17.00 -8.55 2.23
N GLY A 191 -16.58 -8.54 0.96
CA GLY A 191 -17.46 -8.66 -0.20
C GLY A 191 -17.02 -7.75 -1.33
N THR A 192 -17.96 -6.97 -1.87
CA THR A 192 -17.69 -6.06 -2.98
C THR A 192 -17.11 -4.74 -2.46
N GLY A 193 -16.06 -4.24 -3.10
CA GLY A 193 -15.53 -2.91 -2.81
C GLY A 193 -15.02 -2.24 -4.07
N CYS A 194 -15.03 -0.92 -4.09
CA CYS A 194 -14.63 -0.12 -5.24
C CYS A 194 -13.76 1.08 -4.84
N ALA A 195 -12.93 1.54 -5.76
CA ALA A 195 -12.26 2.83 -5.68
C ALA A 195 -11.84 3.31 -7.08
N SER A 196 -11.58 4.61 -7.21
CA SER A 196 -11.08 5.21 -8.46
C SER A 196 -10.02 6.28 -8.21
N ARG A 197 -9.28 6.64 -9.25
CA ARG A 197 -8.26 7.70 -9.27
C ARG A 197 -8.33 8.48 -10.58
N LEU A 198 -8.23 9.79 -10.48
CA LEU A 198 -8.11 10.72 -11.59
C LEU A 198 -6.64 11.01 -11.88
N ILE A 199 -6.23 10.84 -13.13
CA ILE A 199 -4.86 10.93 -13.60
C ILE A 199 -4.78 12.01 -14.67
N GLU A 200 -4.00 13.06 -14.41
CA GLU A 200 -3.71 14.06 -15.42
C GLU A 200 -2.77 13.50 -16.49
N GLY A 201 -3.13 13.69 -17.74
CA GLY A 201 -2.38 13.27 -18.91
C GLY A 201 -2.46 14.28 -20.04
N ILE A 202 -1.79 13.95 -21.14
CA ILE A 202 -1.81 14.74 -22.37
C ILE A 202 -2.19 13.81 -23.51
N GLU A 203 -3.22 14.18 -24.27
CA GLU A 203 -3.67 13.47 -25.46
C GLU A 203 -3.54 14.42 -26.65
N PHE A 204 -2.73 14.08 -27.65
CA PHE A 204 -2.46 14.91 -28.83
C PHE A 204 -2.11 16.38 -28.55
N GLY A 205 -1.41 16.64 -27.43
CA GLY A 205 -1.01 17.99 -27.01
C GLY A 205 -2.03 18.72 -26.12
N GLU A 206 -3.21 18.15 -25.92
CA GLU A 206 -4.25 18.70 -25.06
C GLU A 206 -4.26 18.02 -23.69
N LYS A 207 -4.55 18.79 -22.64
CA LYS A 207 -4.70 18.22 -21.29
C LYS A 207 -5.94 17.34 -21.25
N LYS A 208 -5.78 16.10 -20.79
CA LYS A 208 -6.87 15.16 -20.59
C LYS A 208 -6.75 14.54 -19.20
N THR A 209 -7.88 14.39 -18.52
CA THR A 209 -7.93 13.61 -17.28
C THR A 209 -8.44 12.23 -17.61
N TYR A 210 -7.65 11.22 -17.26
CA TYR A 210 -8.05 9.83 -17.32
C TYR A 210 -8.53 9.35 -15.96
N THR A 211 -9.34 8.32 -15.94
CA THR A 211 -9.81 7.63 -14.75
C THR A 211 -9.25 6.20 -14.75
N VAL A 212 -8.72 5.75 -13.62
CA VAL A 212 -8.44 4.33 -13.36
C VAL A 212 -9.26 3.94 -12.15
N ALA A 213 -10.07 2.90 -12.27
CA ALA A 213 -10.92 2.43 -11.18
C ALA A 213 -10.83 0.92 -11.01
N ALA A 214 -11.01 0.46 -9.78
CA ALA A 214 -11.00 -0.95 -9.41
C ALA A 214 -12.31 -1.32 -8.70
N LEU A 215 -12.82 -2.51 -9.02
CA LEU A 215 -13.84 -3.23 -8.27
C LEU A 215 -13.24 -4.56 -7.84
N VAL A 216 -13.41 -4.93 -6.57
CA VAL A 216 -12.94 -6.19 -6.02
C VAL A 216 -14.10 -7.03 -5.49
N GLN A 217 -14.00 -8.35 -5.65
CA GLN A 217 -14.73 -9.32 -4.84
C GLN A 217 -13.72 -9.95 -3.88
N ALA A 218 -13.62 -9.38 -2.67
CA ALA A 218 -12.58 -9.72 -1.70
C ALA A 218 -13.00 -10.91 -0.84
N ASN A 219 -12.27 -12.02 -0.95
CA ASN A 219 -12.54 -13.26 -0.22
C ASN A 219 -11.25 -13.97 0.24
N PHE A 220 -10.18 -13.26 0.60
CA PHE A 220 -8.84 -13.84 0.76
C PHE A 220 -8.16 -13.49 2.09
N GLY A 221 -7.07 -14.20 2.38
CA GLY A 221 -6.08 -13.83 3.39
C GLY A 221 -6.49 -14.13 4.84
N ALA A 222 -5.47 -14.22 5.71
CA ALA A 222 -5.66 -14.43 7.13
C ALA A 222 -5.60 -13.11 7.91
N LYS A 223 -6.27 -13.08 9.07
CA LYS A 223 -6.34 -11.89 9.93
C LYS A 223 -4.98 -11.33 10.28
N ARG A 224 -4.02 -12.18 10.68
CA ARG A 224 -2.66 -11.78 11.06
C ARG A 224 -1.93 -10.94 10.01
N ASP A 225 -2.28 -11.13 8.74
CA ASP A 225 -1.54 -10.54 7.63
C ASP A 225 -2.14 -9.20 7.19
N MET A 226 -3.35 -8.86 7.68
CA MET A 226 -4.02 -7.60 7.42
C MET A 226 -3.15 -6.38 7.74
N ARG A 227 -2.99 -5.54 6.73
CA ARG A 227 -2.34 -4.24 6.83
C ARG A 227 -3.29 -3.14 6.35
N VAL A 228 -3.23 -1.98 6.99
CA VAL A 228 -3.96 -0.78 6.53
C VAL A 228 -2.99 0.40 6.53
N GLY A 229 -2.70 0.98 5.37
CA GLY A 229 -1.71 2.06 5.24
C GLY A 229 -0.32 1.67 5.74
N GLY A 230 0.05 0.39 5.61
CA GLY A 230 1.32 -0.16 6.13
C GLY A 230 1.29 -0.59 7.61
N VAL A 231 0.30 -0.16 8.39
CA VAL A 231 0.12 -0.56 9.79
C VAL A 231 -0.30 -2.04 9.87
N PRO A 232 0.34 -2.90 10.69
CA PRO A 232 0.00 -4.32 10.80
C PRO A 232 -1.23 -4.56 11.68
N VAL A 233 -2.37 -3.97 11.30
CA VAL A 233 -3.64 -3.96 12.06
C VAL A 233 -4.03 -5.35 12.53
N GLY A 234 -3.94 -6.34 11.65
CA GLY A 234 -4.32 -7.72 11.95
C GLY A 234 -3.60 -8.33 13.14
N ARG A 235 -2.29 -8.07 13.27
CA ARG A 235 -1.47 -8.57 14.38
C ARG A 235 -1.86 -7.90 15.69
N ILE A 236 -2.07 -6.58 15.65
CA ILE A 236 -2.42 -5.79 16.82
C ILE A 236 -3.78 -6.22 17.37
N MET A 237 -4.76 -6.48 16.49
CA MET A 237 -6.07 -7.00 16.90
C MET A 237 -5.96 -8.39 17.54
N LEU A 238 -5.18 -9.30 16.95
CA LEU A 238 -4.96 -10.64 17.52
C LEU A 238 -4.30 -10.59 18.90
N GLU A 239 -3.31 -9.73 19.11
CA GLU A 239 -2.66 -9.55 20.42
C GLU A 239 -3.66 -9.10 21.50
N ARG A 240 -4.64 -8.25 21.14
CA ARG A 240 -5.70 -7.82 22.05
C ARG A 240 -6.69 -8.94 22.36
N GLU A 241 -7.07 -9.72 21.36
CA GLU A 241 -7.95 -10.88 21.52
C GLU A 241 -7.33 -11.96 22.41
N GLU A 242 -6.04 -12.27 22.22
CA GLU A 242 -5.29 -13.20 23.06
C GLU A 242 -5.23 -12.72 24.53
N ALA A 243 -4.98 -11.42 24.75
CA ALA A 243 -5.01 -10.83 26.09
C ALA A 243 -6.40 -10.91 26.76
N GLN A 244 -7.47 -10.92 25.96
CA GLN A 244 -8.86 -11.03 26.41
C GLN A 244 -9.37 -12.48 26.48
N LYS A 245 -8.55 -13.48 26.11
CA LYS A 245 -8.92 -14.90 26.00
C LYS A 245 -10.10 -15.16 25.06
N GLU A 246 -10.22 -14.39 23.98
CA GLU A 246 -11.21 -14.67 22.94
C GLU A 246 -10.75 -15.85 22.05
N ASN A 247 -11.70 -16.62 21.52
CA ASN A 247 -11.39 -17.69 20.58
C ASN A 247 -10.95 -17.09 19.24
N PRO A 248 -9.84 -17.57 18.63
CA PRO A 248 -9.38 -17.05 17.35
C PRO A 248 -10.40 -17.30 16.25
N ALA A 249 -10.56 -16.32 15.35
CA ALA A 249 -11.39 -16.46 14.16
C ALA A 249 -10.86 -17.60 13.26
N PRO A 250 -11.74 -18.34 12.56
CA PRO A 250 -11.32 -19.39 11.65
C PRO A 250 -10.39 -18.85 10.55
N ASN A 251 -9.35 -19.61 10.24
CA ASN A 251 -8.46 -19.32 9.10
C ASN A 251 -9.19 -19.63 7.80
N ALA A 252 -9.44 -18.61 6.99
CA ALA A 252 -9.86 -18.80 5.61
C ALA A 252 -8.63 -18.84 4.70
N ASP A 253 -8.52 -19.90 3.89
CA ASP A 253 -7.83 -19.85 2.60
C ASP A 253 -8.89 -19.40 1.59
N GLY A 254 -8.59 -18.48 0.69
CA GLY A 254 -9.67 -17.84 -0.09
C GLY A 254 -9.14 -16.99 -1.23
N SER A 255 -10.02 -16.45 -2.07
CA SER A 255 -9.74 -15.95 -3.42
C SER A 255 -10.00 -14.43 -3.56
N ILE A 256 -9.49 -13.79 -4.60
CA ILE A 256 -9.90 -12.41 -4.96
C ILE A 256 -9.98 -12.24 -6.48
N ILE A 257 -11.10 -11.66 -6.92
CA ILE A 257 -11.23 -11.12 -8.27
C ILE A 257 -11.05 -9.60 -8.23
N VAL A 258 -10.18 -9.08 -9.09
CA VAL A 258 -10.00 -7.63 -9.29
C VAL A 258 -10.33 -7.26 -10.73
N VAL A 259 -11.28 -6.35 -10.90
CA VAL A 259 -11.67 -5.76 -12.20
C VAL A 259 -11.19 -4.32 -12.23
N ILE A 260 -10.30 -3.99 -13.16
CA ILE A 260 -9.80 -2.64 -13.39
C ILE A 260 -10.42 -2.07 -14.68
N ALA A 261 -10.96 -0.87 -14.60
CA ALA A 261 -11.45 -0.11 -15.74
C ALA A 261 -10.64 1.18 -15.91
N THR A 262 -10.46 1.63 -17.15
CA THR A 262 -9.90 2.94 -17.45
C THR A 262 -10.45 3.51 -18.75
N ASP A 263 -10.44 4.84 -18.90
CA ASP A 263 -10.71 5.54 -20.16
C ASP A 263 -9.41 5.98 -20.87
N ALA A 264 -8.24 5.58 -20.36
CA ALA A 264 -6.97 5.77 -21.03
C ALA A 264 -6.84 4.84 -22.25
N PRO A 265 -6.39 5.33 -23.42
CA PRO A 265 -6.26 4.52 -24.62
C PRO A 265 -5.09 3.53 -24.48
N LEU A 266 -5.40 2.30 -24.10
CA LEU A 266 -4.43 1.23 -23.87
C LEU A 266 -4.73 0.04 -24.77
N HIS A 267 -3.68 -0.52 -25.37
CA HIS A 267 -3.79 -1.76 -26.12
C HIS A 267 -3.72 -2.99 -25.18
N PRO A 268 -4.06 -4.20 -25.64
CA PRO A 268 -4.21 -5.39 -24.77
C PRO A 268 -2.99 -5.73 -23.89
N VAL A 269 -1.76 -5.61 -24.41
CA VAL A 269 -0.55 -5.92 -23.61
C VAL A 269 -0.34 -4.88 -22.50
N GLN A 270 -0.65 -3.61 -22.75
CA GLN A 270 -0.64 -2.57 -21.71
C GLN A 270 -1.71 -2.82 -20.65
N LEU A 271 -2.89 -3.28 -21.05
CA LEU A 271 -3.95 -3.66 -20.11
C LEU A 271 -3.57 -4.88 -19.27
N GLN A 272 -2.89 -5.88 -19.86
CA GLN A 272 -2.33 -6.98 -19.09
C GLN A 272 -1.29 -6.48 -18.06
N ARG A 273 -0.45 -5.50 -18.43
CA ARG A 273 0.49 -4.85 -17.49
C ARG A 273 -0.22 -4.05 -16.41
N LEU A 274 -1.35 -3.42 -16.72
CA LEU A 274 -2.20 -2.73 -15.76
C LEU A 274 -2.85 -3.72 -14.77
N ALA A 275 -3.42 -4.83 -15.27
CA ALA A 275 -3.97 -5.91 -14.44
C ALA A 275 -2.93 -6.47 -13.46
N LYS A 276 -1.67 -6.64 -13.89
CA LYS A 276 -0.55 -7.03 -13.00
C LYS A 276 -0.31 -6.09 -11.82
N ARG A 277 -0.76 -4.82 -11.89
CA ARG A 277 -0.58 -3.85 -10.79
C ARG A 277 -1.59 -4.03 -9.67
N ALA A 278 -2.69 -4.74 -9.91
CA ALA A 278 -3.58 -5.17 -8.83
C ALA A 278 -2.82 -5.98 -7.76
N THR A 279 -1.83 -6.80 -8.15
CA THR A 279 -0.95 -7.52 -7.21
C THR A 279 -0.27 -6.60 -6.20
N VAL A 280 0.13 -5.40 -6.61
CA VAL A 280 0.77 -4.41 -5.71
C VAL A 280 -0.24 -3.92 -4.68
N GLY A 281 -1.48 -3.64 -5.09
CA GLY A 281 -2.56 -3.26 -4.17
C GLY A 281 -2.88 -4.38 -3.18
N VAL A 282 -3.05 -5.61 -3.68
CA VAL A 282 -3.27 -6.81 -2.84
C VAL A 282 -2.13 -7.00 -1.82
N ALA A 283 -0.88 -6.87 -2.26
CA ALA A 283 0.29 -7.03 -1.40
C ALA A 283 0.38 -5.97 -0.29
N ARG A 284 0.00 -4.72 -0.57
CA ARG A 284 -0.02 -3.64 0.43
C ARG A 284 -1.02 -3.89 1.56
N VAL A 285 -2.13 -4.56 1.26
CA VAL A 285 -3.15 -4.97 2.24
C VAL A 285 -2.76 -6.26 2.98
N GLY A 286 -1.70 -6.95 2.54
CA GLY A 286 -1.17 -8.16 3.17
C GLY A 286 -1.49 -9.47 2.46
N GLY A 287 -1.98 -9.43 1.21
CA GLY A 287 -2.16 -10.63 0.39
C GLY A 287 -0.86 -11.06 -0.30
N TRP A 288 -0.54 -12.35 -0.25
CA TRP A 288 0.64 -12.91 -0.91
C TRP A 288 0.35 -14.02 -1.92
N GLY A 289 -0.93 -14.34 -2.16
CA GLY A 289 -1.37 -15.42 -3.06
C GLY A 289 -1.11 -16.81 -2.47
N SER A 290 -1.90 -17.22 -1.46
CA SER A 290 -1.81 -18.57 -0.90
C SER A 290 -2.20 -19.64 -1.94
N ASN A 291 -1.77 -20.89 -1.73
CA ASN A 291 -1.91 -21.95 -2.72
C ASN A 291 -3.37 -22.14 -3.18
N SER A 292 -4.36 -22.10 -2.28
CA SER A 292 -5.77 -22.27 -2.65
C SER A 292 -6.49 -20.95 -2.97
N SER A 293 -5.75 -19.84 -3.10
CA SER A 293 -6.27 -18.49 -3.37
C SER A 293 -6.44 -18.24 -4.86
N GLY A 294 -7.66 -18.22 -5.39
CA GLY A 294 -7.91 -17.81 -6.77
C GLY A 294 -7.72 -16.31 -6.95
N ASP A 295 -6.53 -15.87 -7.35
CA ASP A 295 -6.18 -14.44 -7.47
C ASP A 295 -6.09 -14.05 -8.94
N LEU A 296 -7.23 -13.63 -9.49
CA LEU A 296 -7.42 -13.41 -10.93
C LEU A 296 -7.83 -11.97 -11.21
N PHE A 297 -7.07 -11.30 -12.08
CA PHE A 297 -7.23 -9.88 -12.35
C PHE A 297 -7.52 -9.63 -13.83
N ILE A 298 -8.47 -8.75 -14.12
CA ILE A 298 -8.80 -8.30 -15.47
C ILE A 298 -8.75 -6.78 -15.51
N ALA A 299 -8.19 -6.22 -16.59
CA ALA A 299 -8.24 -4.80 -16.88
C ALA A 299 -8.83 -4.55 -18.26
N PHE A 300 -9.66 -3.53 -18.43
CA PHE A 300 -10.18 -3.11 -19.73
C PHE A 300 -10.17 -1.60 -19.90
N SER A 301 -10.11 -1.14 -21.16
CA SER A 301 -10.20 0.28 -21.51
C SER A 301 -11.49 0.59 -22.26
N THR A 302 -12.17 1.66 -21.88
CA THR A 302 -13.36 2.19 -22.58
C THR A 302 -13.00 3.18 -23.69
N ALA A 303 -11.73 3.55 -23.85
CA ALA A 303 -11.28 4.58 -24.78
C ALA A 303 -11.65 4.27 -26.24
N GLU A 304 -11.36 3.04 -26.67
CA GLU A 304 -11.58 2.60 -28.05
C GLU A 304 -12.89 1.83 -28.17
N ASN A 305 -13.61 2.04 -29.28
CA ASN A 305 -14.84 1.34 -29.60
C ASN A 305 -14.58 0.37 -30.74
N ILE A 306 -14.33 -0.92 -30.45
CA ILE A 306 -13.94 -1.90 -31.46
C ILE A 306 -15.19 -2.62 -32.00
N PRO A 307 -15.63 -2.39 -33.26
CA PRO A 307 -16.78 -3.08 -33.81
C PRO A 307 -16.53 -4.58 -33.86
N ARG A 308 -17.55 -5.36 -33.50
CA ARG A 308 -17.55 -6.81 -33.71
C ARG A 308 -17.70 -7.08 -35.21
N GLU A 309 -16.82 -7.91 -35.76
CA GLU A 309 -17.00 -8.43 -37.12
C GLU A 309 -18.16 -9.44 -37.16
N PRO A 310 -19.25 -9.16 -37.92
CA PRO A 310 -20.41 -10.05 -37.97
C PRO A 310 -20.22 -11.22 -38.94
N THR A 311 -19.25 -11.12 -39.86
CA THR A 311 -19.06 -12.09 -40.95
C THR A 311 -17.63 -12.60 -40.96
N PHE A 312 -17.47 -13.92 -40.97
CA PHE A 312 -16.18 -14.54 -41.14
C PHE A 312 -15.58 -14.20 -42.52
N SER A 313 -14.32 -13.75 -42.53
CA SER A 313 -13.55 -13.43 -43.74
C SER A 313 -12.11 -13.95 -43.61
N TRP A 314 -11.57 -14.50 -44.69
CA TRP A 314 -10.14 -14.82 -44.79
C TRP A 314 -9.28 -13.61 -45.17
N ASN A 315 -9.90 -12.53 -45.64
CA ASN A 315 -9.20 -11.33 -46.08
C ASN A 315 -9.10 -10.34 -44.92
N PRO A 316 -7.88 -9.84 -44.58
CA PRO A 316 -7.72 -8.85 -43.53
C PRO A 316 -8.34 -7.51 -43.95
N THR A 317 -9.07 -6.90 -43.03
CA THR A 317 -9.70 -5.58 -43.22
C THR A 317 -9.18 -4.61 -42.19
N VAL A 318 -8.95 -3.36 -42.59
CA VAL A 318 -8.55 -2.26 -41.68
C VAL A 318 -9.66 -1.23 -41.70
N GLU A 319 -10.49 -1.20 -40.65
CA GLU A 319 -11.66 -0.31 -40.58
C GLU A 319 -11.46 0.89 -39.65
N GLN A 320 -10.45 0.86 -38.77
CA GLN A 320 -10.23 1.94 -37.81
C GLN A 320 -8.76 2.09 -37.38
N THR A 321 -8.44 3.31 -36.94
CA THR A 321 -7.18 3.65 -36.27
C THR A 321 -7.45 3.75 -34.78
N VAL A 322 -6.53 3.25 -33.95
CA VAL A 322 -6.63 3.33 -32.49
C VAL A 322 -5.50 4.17 -31.91
N SER A 323 -5.79 4.91 -30.85
CA SER A 323 -4.78 5.64 -30.09
C SER A 323 -4.20 4.75 -29.00
N VAL A 324 -2.94 4.98 -28.63
CA VAL A 324 -2.27 4.21 -27.58
C VAL A 324 -1.37 5.14 -26.75
N VAL A 325 -1.47 5.05 -25.43
CA VAL A 325 -0.57 5.75 -24.50
C VAL A 325 0.87 5.29 -24.73
N GLN A 326 1.81 6.23 -24.73
CA GLN A 326 3.23 5.90 -24.80
C GLN A 326 3.70 5.16 -23.53
N ASP A 327 4.44 4.07 -23.70
CA ASP A 327 4.89 3.26 -22.56
C ASP A 327 5.74 4.01 -21.54
N VAL A 328 6.47 5.04 -21.96
CA VAL A 328 7.35 5.82 -21.08
C VAL A 328 6.57 6.66 -20.06
N THR A 329 5.29 6.95 -20.32
CA THR A 329 4.44 7.81 -19.47
C THR A 329 3.39 7.03 -18.66
N ILE A 330 3.29 5.71 -18.85
CA ILE A 330 2.20 4.88 -18.31
C ILE A 330 2.22 4.72 -16.77
N ASN A 331 3.32 5.10 -16.10
CA ASN A 331 3.54 4.80 -14.68
C ASN A 331 2.45 5.33 -13.74
N SER A 332 1.86 6.51 -14.02
CA SER A 332 0.77 7.05 -13.20
C SER A 332 -0.48 6.17 -13.27
N LEU A 333 -0.76 5.52 -14.41
CA LEU A 333 -1.86 4.55 -14.54
C LEU A 333 -1.57 3.28 -13.72
N PHE A 334 -0.32 2.84 -13.69
CA PHE A 334 0.11 1.68 -12.87
C PHE A 334 0.00 1.94 -11.37
N GLU A 335 0.41 3.12 -10.92
CA GLU A 335 0.25 3.56 -9.54
C GLU A 335 -1.23 3.62 -9.18
N ALA A 336 -2.04 4.25 -10.03
CA ALA A 336 -3.48 4.37 -9.84
C ALA A 336 -4.21 3.02 -9.75
N ALA A 337 -3.81 2.03 -10.55
CA ALA A 337 -4.33 0.67 -10.48
C ALA A 337 -4.02 0.00 -9.13
N ALA A 338 -2.79 0.15 -8.63
CA ALA A 338 -2.39 -0.37 -7.33
C ALA A 338 -3.16 0.32 -6.19
N ASP A 339 -3.21 1.66 -6.20
CA ASP A 339 -3.87 2.46 -5.17
C ASP A 339 -5.39 2.23 -5.13
N SER A 340 -6.02 2.12 -6.32
CA SER A 340 -7.46 1.81 -6.41
C SER A 340 -7.75 0.39 -5.92
N THR A 341 -6.89 -0.58 -6.22
CA THR A 341 -7.06 -1.96 -5.73
C THR A 341 -6.93 -2.01 -4.21
N GLU A 342 -5.90 -1.38 -3.65
CA GLU A 342 -5.70 -1.28 -2.19
C GLU A 342 -6.91 -0.65 -1.50
N GLU A 343 -7.38 0.51 -1.98
CA GLU A 343 -8.52 1.19 -1.38
C GLU A 343 -9.83 0.40 -1.54
N ALA A 344 -10.06 -0.24 -2.69
CA ALA A 344 -11.24 -1.05 -2.92
C ALA A 344 -11.34 -2.22 -1.93
N ILE A 345 -10.22 -2.86 -1.58
CA ILE A 345 -10.19 -3.93 -0.56
C ILE A 345 -10.55 -3.36 0.83
N TYR A 346 -10.01 -2.20 1.20
CA TYR A 346 -10.40 -1.55 2.46
C TYR A 346 -11.88 -1.18 2.48
N ASN A 347 -12.42 -0.66 1.37
CA ASN A 347 -13.83 -0.32 1.29
C ASN A 347 -14.73 -1.56 1.39
N ALA A 348 -14.34 -2.70 0.80
CA ALA A 348 -15.06 -3.96 0.96
C ALA A 348 -15.14 -4.40 2.43
N LEU A 349 -14.05 -4.25 3.20
CA LEU A 349 -13.99 -4.57 4.63
C LEU A 349 -14.82 -3.59 5.48
N VAL A 350 -14.69 -2.29 5.24
CA VAL A 350 -15.37 -1.25 6.04
C VAL A 350 -16.88 -1.19 5.75
N ALA A 351 -17.30 -1.41 4.51
CA ALA A 351 -18.71 -1.41 4.14
C ALA A 351 -19.47 -2.67 4.57
N ALA A 352 -18.75 -3.77 4.85
CA ALA A 352 -19.35 -5.04 5.22
C ALA A 352 -20.05 -4.99 6.58
N GLN A 353 -21.07 -5.86 6.74
CA GLN A 353 -21.83 -6.01 7.98
C GLN A 353 -21.75 -7.46 8.46
N THR A 354 -21.70 -7.68 9.77
CA THR A 354 -21.67 -9.03 10.35
C THR A 354 -22.75 -9.92 9.75
N MET A 355 -22.37 -11.16 9.41
CA MET A 355 -23.25 -12.11 8.75
C MET A 355 -23.07 -13.51 9.33
N GLU A 356 -24.18 -14.24 9.44
CA GLU A 356 -24.22 -15.64 9.86
C GLU A 356 -24.43 -16.53 8.64
N GLY A 357 -23.74 -17.68 8.62
CA GLY A 357 -23.97 -18.72 7.63
C GLY A 357 -23.71 -20.12 8.16
N PRO A 358 -23.63 -21.13 7.28
CA PRO A 358 -23.64 -22.53 7.68
C PRO A 358 -22.47 -22.94 8.59
N MET A 359 -21.31 -22.30 8.44
CA MET A 359 -20.10 -22.62 9.21
C MET A 359 -19.86 -21.69 10.41
N GLY A 360 -20.73 -20.70 10.63
CA GLY A 360 -20.68 -19.79 11.77
C GLY A 360 -20.94 -18.33 11.42
N VAL A 361 -20.59 -17.45 12.35
CA VAL A 361 -20.73 -15.99 12.22
C VAL A 361 -19.40 -15.38 11.82
N CYS A 362 -19.40 -14.55 10.78
CA CYS A 362 -18.26 -13.72 10.41
C CYS A 362 -18.56 -12.27 10.79
N LYS A 363 -17.77 -11.73 11.72
CA LYS A 363 -17.92 -10.36 12.20
C LYS A 363 -17.42 -9.35 11.16
N ALA A 364 -18.13 -8.24 10.99
CA ALA A 364 -17.55 -7.06 10.35
C ALA A 364 -16.39 -6.52 11.19
N ILE A 365 -15.45 -5.82 10.55
CA ILE A 365 -14.36 -5.17 11.26
C ILE A 365 -14.91 -4.06 12.18
N ASP A 366 -14.41 -3.98 13.41
CA ASP A 366 -14.79 -2.90 14.32
C ASP A 366 -14.16 -1.59 13.82
N HIS A 367 -15.01 -0.64 13.46
CA HIS A 367 -14.60 0.64 12.88
C HIS A 367 -13.84 1.50 13.87
N GLN A 368 -14.24 1.49 15.14
CA GLN A 368 -13.61 2.30 16.18
C GLN A 368 -12.24 1.74 16.51
N GLU A 369 -12.12 0.42 16.65
CA GLU A 369 -10.85 -0.24 16.87
C GLU A 369 -9.89 -0.05 15.70
N LEU A 370 -10.36 -0.25 14.46
CA LEU A 370 -9.57 -0.05 13.25
C LEU A 370 -9.03 1.37 13.20
N LYS A 371 -9.91 2.37 13.40
CA LYS A 371 -9.53 3.78 13.43
C LYS A 371 -8.51 4.05 14.51
N GLU A 372 -8.73 3.57 15.73
CA GLU A 372 -7.79 3.75 16.83
C GLU A 372 -6.42 3.15 16.55
N ILE A 373 -6.35 1.94 15.97
CA ILE A 373 -5.08 1.30 15.64
C ILE A 373 -4.36 2.08 14.55
N VAL A 374 -5.04 2.43 13.46
CA VAL A 374 -4.43 3.13 12.33
C VAL A 374 -4.06 4.56 12.68
N GLU A 375 -4.86 5.28 13.48
CA GLU A 375 -4.50 6.62 13.94
C GLU A 375 -3.42 6.58 15.02
N LYS A 376 -3.48 5.66 16.00
CA LYS A 376 -2.40 5.57 17.00
C LYS A 376 -1.09 5.08 16.39
N VAL A 377 -1.08 4.15 15.44
CA VAL A 377 0.18 3.63 14.88
C VAL A 377 0.61 4.38 13.61
N GLY A 378 -0.35 4.93 12.86
CA GLY A 378 -0.10 5.77 11.69
C GLY A 378 0.15 7.25 12.01
N LEU A 379 -0.19 7.72 13.22
CA LEU A 379 0.17 9.06 13.74
C LEU A 379 1.09 9.01 14.97
N CYS A 380 1.33 7.86 15.62
CA CYS A 380 2.31 7.78 16.71
C CYS A 380 3.50 6.87 16.39
N GLY A 381 4.68 7.48 16.47
CA GLY A 381 5.86 6.87 17.05
C GLY A 381 6.71 6.00 16.13
N VAL A 382 8.02 6.22 16.24
CA VAL A 382 9.06 5.21 16.00
C VAL A 382 8.54 3.80 16.28
N PRO A 383 8.65 2.87 15.31
CA PRO A 383 8.30 1.48 15.55
C PRO A 383 9.02 0.97 16.80
N TYR A 384 8.34 0.26 17.71
CA TYR A 384 8.92 -0.26 18.97
C TYR A 384 10.34 -0.84 18.84
N HIS A 385 10.61 -1.53 17.72
CA HIS A 385 11.92 -2.09 17.43
C HIS A 385 13.04 -1.07 17.25
N VAL A 386 12.78 0.13 16.73
CA VAL A 386 13.77 1.21 16.63
C VAL A 386 14.02 1.83 18.02
N LYS A 387 12.99 2.01 18.86
CA LYS A 387 13.19 2.39 20.28
C LYS A 387 14.04 1.35 21.02
N TYR A 388 13.76 0.06 20.82
CA TYR A 388 14.55 -1.02 21.41
C TYR A 388 16.02 -1.01 20.95
N VAL A 389 16.28 -0.84 19.64
CA VAL A 389 17.64 -0.70 19.11
C VAL A 389 18.33 0.53 19.71
N ALA A 390 17.65 1.68 19.73
CA ALA A 390 18.18 2.91 20.29
C ALA A 390 18.53 2.77 21.78
N GLN A 391 17.67 2.11 22.55
CA GLN A 391 17.89 1.82 23.96
C GLN A 391 19.14 0.95 24.15
N LYS A 392 19.26 -0.15 23.39
CA LYS A 392 20.38 -1.09 23.50
C LYS A 392 21.72 -0.46 23.14
N VAL A 393 21.75 0.41 22.12
CA VAL A 393 22.96 1.17 21.77
C VAL A 393 23.31 2.17 22.88
N LEU A 394 22.34 2.90 23.44
CA LEU A 394 22.60 3.82 24.54
C LEU A 394 23.03 3.10 25.83
N GLU A 395 22.51 1.91 26.11
CA GLU A 395 22.97 1.06 27.23
C GLU A 395 24.45 0.72 27.07
N ALA A 396 24.87 0.29 25.87
CA ALA A 396 26.28 0.01 25.57
C ALA A 396 27.17 1.26 25.68
N LEU A 397 26.72 2.38 25.11
CA LEU A 397 27.43 3.67 25.21
C LEU A 397 27.55 4.15 26.65
N SER A 398 26.51 4.03 27.46
CA SER A 398 26.56 4.43 28.88
C SER A 398 27.68 3.67 29.61
N VAL A 399 27.82 2.36 29.37
CA VAL A 399 28.87 1.55 29.99
C VAL A 399 30.27 2.01 29.56
N LEU A 400 30.48 2.26 28.26
CA LEU A 400 31.75 2.77 27.74
C LEU A 400 32.11 4.15 28.30
N HIS A 401 31.14 5.07 28.25
CA HIS A 401 31.32 6.46 28.65
C HIS A 401 31.59 6.58 30.14
N ASP A 402 30.96 5.74 30.97
CA ASP A 402 31.23 5.67 32.42
C ASP A 402 32.68 5.26 32.74
N GLN A 403 33.36 4.55 31.83
CA GLN A 403 34.77 4.17 31.93
C GLN A 403 35.72 5.12 31.16
N GLY A 404 35.18 6.22 30.61
CA GLY A 404 35.95 7.19 29.84
C GLY A 404 36.43 6.67 28.48
N PHE A 405 35.72 5.71 27.88
CA PHE A 405 35.99 5.24 26.51
C PHE A 405 35.01 5.84 25.52
N VAL A 406 35.50 6.14 24.32
CA VAL A 406 34.73 6.64 23.18
C VAL A 406 34.74 5.56 22.10
N HIS A 407 33.57 5.18 21.57
CA HIS A 407 33.44 4.12 20.57
C HIS A 407 34.02 4.54 19.21
N THR A 408 33.77 5.79 18.81
CA THR A 408 34.29 6.49 17.61
C THR A 408 33.70 6.10 16.25
N ASP A 409 32.95 5.00 16.15
CA ASP A 409 32.31 4.56 14.89
C ASP A 409 30.87 4.02 15.10
N ILE A 410 30.00 4.83 15.70
CA ILE A 410 28.57 4.49 15.86
C ILE A 410 27.84 4.65 14.52
N LYS A 411 27.40 3.52 13.96
CA LYS A 411 26.64 3.44 12.69
C LYS A 411 25.89 2.12 12.59
N LEU A 412 24.94 2.05 11.66
CA LEU A 412 24.05 0.89 11.48
C LEU A 412 24.77 -0.44 11.24
N SER A 413 25.88 -0.45 10.50
CA SER A 413 26.62 -1.70 10.22
C SER A 413 27.30 -2.30 11.46
N ASN A 414 27.46 -1.51 12.52
CA ASN A 414 28.12 -1.91 13.76
C ASN A 414 27.09 -2.29 14.85
N VAL A 415 25.80 -2.33 14.51
CA VAL A 415 24.73 -2.81 15.38
C VAL A 415 24.31 -4.20 14.93
N LEU A 416 24.65 -5.20 15.74
CA LEU A 416 24.30 -6.59 15.50
C LEU A 416 22.90 -6.89 16.06
N VAL A 417 22.09 -7.60 15.28
CA VAL A 417 20.72 -7.95 15.66
C VAL A 417 20.47 -9.44 15.47
N ASN A 418 19.86 -10.07 16.47
CA ASN A 418 19.29 -11.40 16.34
C ASN A 418 17.82 -11.29 15.97
N TYR A 419 17.43 -11.83 14.81
CA TYR A 419 16.04 -11.81 14.37
C TYR A 419 15.20 -12.79 15.20
N GLY A 420 14.02 -12.36 15.64
CA GLY A 420 13.05 -13.24 16.29
C GLY A 420 12.20 -14.01 15.29
N CYS A 421 11.65 -15.14 15.73
CA CYS A 421 10.84 -16.04 14.90
C CYS A 421 9.32 -15.77 15.00
N THR A 422 8.87 -14.76 15.77
CA THR A 422 7.46 -14.48 16.10
C THR A 422 7.17 -12.96 16.18
N ASN A 423 6.41 -12.49 17.18
CA ASN A 423 5.97 -11.09 17.35
C ASN A 423 7.11 -10.11 17.74
N ILE A 424 8.30 -10.64 18.07
CA ILE A 424 9.49 -9.86 18.42
C ILE A 424 10.41 -9.77 17.19
N ARG A 425 10.63 -8.57 16.65
CA ARG A 425 11.52 -8.37 15.48
C ARG A 425 12.97 -8.72 15.81
N PHE A 426 13.46 -8.27 16.97
CA PHE A 426 14.82 -8.50 17.43
C PHE A 426 14.80 -9.11 18.83
N THR A 427 15.32 -10.32 19.00
CA THR A 427 15.45 -10.97 20.31
C THR A 427 16.61 -10.39 21.11
N ASP A 428 17.65 -9.93 20.41
CA ASP A 428 18.81 -9.29 21.00
C ASP A 428 19.41 -8.25 20.05
N VAL A 429 20.01 -7.21 20.62
CA VAL A 429 20.69 -6.13 19.90
C VAL A 429 21.97 -5.79 20.66
N GLN A 430 23.10 -5.82 19.95
CA GLN A 430 24.42 -5.58 20.54
C GLN A 430 25.21 -4.59 19.68
N LEU A 431 25.93 -3.68 20.33
CA LEU A 431 26.91 -2.82 19.67
C LEU A 431 28.23 -3.59 19.49
N ALA A 432 28.81 -3.51 18.31
CA ALA A 432 30.03 -4.21 17.94
C ALA A 432 31.05 -3.24 17.29
N ASP A 433 32.22 -3.80 16.94
CA ASP A 433 33.34 -3.09 16.31
C ASP A 433 34.01 -2.02 17.20
N PHE A 434 34.66 -2.51 18.25
CA PHE A 434 35.46 -1.69 19.17
C PHE A 434 36.89 -1.45 18.66
N GLY A 435 37.18 -1.71 17.37
CA GLY A 435 38.53 -1.66 16.81
C GLY A 435 39.18 -0.28 16.85
N SER A 436 38.37 0.79 16.93
CA SER A 436 38.82 2.18 17.06
C SER A 436 38.46 2.81 18.40
N THR A 437 37.95 2.02 19.35
CA THR A 437 37.57 2.53 20.67
C THR A 437 38.81 2.96 21.45
N VAL A 438 38.81 4.20 21.95
CA VAL A 438 39.95 4.76 22.71
C VAL A 438 39.49 5.43 24.00
N ASN A 439 40.40 5.54 24.97
CA ASN A 439 40.15 6.35 26.15
C ASN A 439 40.16 7.84 25.78
N ILE A 440 39.34 8.65 26.45
CA ILE A 440 39.28 10.10 26.27
C ILE A 440 40.64 10.79 26.46
N ASN A 441 41.56 10.20 27.24
CA ASN A 441 42.91 10.75 27.47
C ASN A 441 43.95 10.29 26.43
N SER A 442 43.55 9.50 25.43
CA SER A 442 44.45 9.05 24.37
C SER A 442 44.92 10.22 23.50
N SER A 443 46.10 10.10 22.90
CA SER A 443 46.60 11.08 21.94
C SER A 443 45.65 11.27 20.76
N PHE A 444 44.99 10.19 20.30
CA PHE A 444 43.99 10.24 19.23
C PHE A 444 42.85 11.23 19.54
N ALA A 445 42.27 11.12 20.74
CA ALA A 445 41.18 11.99 21.19
C ALA A 445 41.65 13.44 21.44
N GLN A 446 42.82 13.60 22.06
CA GLN A 446 43.35 14.93 22.40
C GLN A 446 43.83 15.72 21.17
N ASN A 447 44.35 15.03 20.15
CA ASN A 447 44.86 15.65 18.92
C ASN A 447 43.76 15.87 17.86
N GLY A 448 42.56 15.33 18.07
CA GLY A 448 41.47 15.47 17.11
C GLY A 448 41.64 14.59 15.87
N ASP A 449 42.24 13.40 16.03
CA ASP A 449 42.48 12.48 14.91
C ASP A 449 41.15 12.09 14.24
N SER A 450 41.20 11.86 12.92
CA SER A 450 40.03 11.49 12.14
C SER A 450 39.50 10.12 12.55
N ILE A 451 38.18 10.04 12.81
CA ILE A 451 37.52 8.83 13.31
C ILE A 451 36.29 8.45 12.51
N GLY A 452 35.93 7.17 12.58
CA GLY A 452 34.66 6.64 12.11
C GLY A 452 34.31 6.95 10.65
N THR A 453 33.03 6.74 10.33
CA THR A 453 32.49 7.00 8.99
C THR A 453 32.02 8.46 8.87
N PRO A 454 32.52 9.27 7.92
CA PRO A 454 32.33 10.73 7.92
C PRO A 454 30.88 11.21 8.01
N ILE A 455 29.93 10.53 7.34
CA ILE A 455 28.51 10.93 7.34
C ILE A 455 27.81 10.78 8.70
N PHE A 456 28.43 10.10 9.67
CA PHE A 456 27.95 9.98 11.05
C PHE A 456 28.79 10.81 12.03
N ARG A 457 29.86 11.47 11.57
CA ARG A 457 30.81 12.17 12.42
C ARG A 457 30.22 13.47 12.97
N SER A 458 30.52 13.76 14.24
CA SER A 458 30.18 15.03 14.90
C SER A 458 30.91 16.23 14.28
N PRO A 459 30.38 17.46 14.38
CA PRO A 459 31.05 18.65 13.87
C PRO A 459 32.49 18.82 14.36
N GLU A 460 32.75 18.62 15.65
CA GLU A 460 34.08 18.78 16.24
C GLU A 460 35.09 17.76 15.69
N ALA A 461 34.71 16.50 15.53
CA ALA A 461 35.55 15.48 14.91
C ALA A 461 35.70 15.72 13.38
N GLN A 462 34.69 16.30 12.73
CA GLN A 462 34.76 16.68 11.31
C GLN A 462 35.73 17.86 11.08
N LEU A 463 35.88 18.73 12.07
CA LEU A 463 36.83 19.84 12.11
C LEU A 463 38.21 19.45 12.68
N GLN A 464 38.42 18.16 12.99
CA GLN A 464 39.64 17.65 13.62
C GLN A 464 40.00 18.40 14.91
N MET A 465 38.97 18.78 15.67
CA MET A 465 39.11 19.33 17.01
C MET A 465 39.20 18.20 18.03
N LYS A 466 39.66 18.50 19.23
CA LYS A 466 39.57 17.58 20.37
C LYS A 466 38.14 17.08 20.54
N TRP A 467 37.97 15.77 20.64
CA TRP A 467 36.68 15.10 20.82
C TRP A 467 36.69 14.19 22.06
N SER A 468 35.49 13.83 22.52
CA SER A 468 35.23 13.05 23.74
C SER A 468 33.93 12.24 23.54
N THR A 469 33.37 11.63 24.58
CA THR A 469 32.16 10.78 24.55
C THR A 469 30.95 11.43 23.86
N GLU A 470 30.88 12.75 23.82
CA GLU A 470 29.86 13.55 23.15
C GLU A 470 29.82 13.31 21.63
N THR A 471 30.93 12.87 21.03
CA THR A 471 30.98 12.52 19.60
C THR A 471 30.10 11.30 19.29
N ASP A 472 30.12 10.28 20.16
CA ASP A 472 29.29 9.09 19.99
C ASP A 472 27.79 9.43 20.09
N ILE A 473 27.43 10.42 20.91
CA ILE A 473 26.04 10.88 21.08
C ILE A 473 25.53 11.52 19.78
N TRP A 474 26.36 12.29 19.08
CA TRP A 474 26.01 12.82 17.77
C TRP A 474 25.86 11.69 16.74
N SER A 475 26.83 10.78 16.68
CA SER A 475 26.79 9.65 15.76
C SER A 475 25.57 8.75 16.01
N PHE A 476 25.19 8.55 17.27
CA PHE A 476 23.94 7.91 17.67
C PHE A 476 22.71 8.66 17.12
N GLY A 477 22.67 9.99 17.22
CA GLY A 477 21.57 10.79 16.66
C GLY A 477 21.45 10.67 15.13
N ALA A 478 22.58 10.73 14.42
CA ALA A 478 22.61 10.53 12.96
C ALA A 478 22.16 9.11 12.55
N MET A 479 22.55 8.09 13.32
CA MET A 479 22.09 6.72 13.16
C MET A 479 20.59 6.59 13.43
N LEU A 480 20.07 7.21 14.51
CA LEU A 480 18.66 7.19 14.85
C LEU A 480 17.80 7.82 13.76
N ILE A 481 18.20 8.96 13.20
CA ILE A 481 17.53 9.56 12.04
C ILE A 481 17.49 8.60 10.84
N SER A 482 18.57 7.87 10.60
CA SER A 482 18.61 6.86 9.53
C SER A 482 17.60 5.72 9.79
N LEU A 483 17.40 5.31 11.04
CA LEU A 483 16.38 4.32 11.42
C LEU A 483 14.95 4.85 11.29
N LEU A 484 14.73 6.12 11.66
CA LEU A 484 13.43 6.78 11.60
C LEU A 484 12.91 6.90 10.17
N TYR A 485 13.76 7.36 9.25
CA TYR A 485 13.38 7.57 7.85
C TYR A 485 13.47 6.29 7.00
N GLY A 486 14.30 5.32 7.42
CA GLY A 486 14.47 4.04 6.74
C GLY A 486 15.07 4.16 5.32
N HIS A 487 14.92 3.11 4.52
CA HIS A 487 15.29 3.07 3.09
C HIS A 487 16.72 3.52 2.73
N GLY A 488 17.69 3.36 3.65
CA GLY A 488 19.08 3.78 3.42
C GLY A 488 19.27 5.30 3.41
N PHE A 489 18.34 6.05 4.00
CA PHE A 489 18.44 7.49 4.16
C PHE A 489 19.55 7.85 5.15
N HIS A 490 20.39 8.83 4.77
CA HIS A 490 21.45 9.37 5.60
C HIS A 490 21.46 10.90 5.49
N ILE A 491 21.06 11.56 6.58
CA ILE A 491 20.81 13.01 6.60
C ILE A 491 22.01 13.85 6.15
N PHE A 492 23.24 13.41 6.46
CA PHE A 492 24.47 14.13 6.12
C PHE A 492 25.22 13.59 4.91
N LYS A 493 24.70 12.59 4.19
CA LYS A 493 25.35 12.09 2.97
C LYS A 493 25.41 13.22 1.92
N PRO A 494 26.62 13.62 1.46
CA PRO A 494 26.76 14.67 0.46
C PRO A 494 26.42 14.17 -0.96
N ASP A 495 26.29 15.11 -1.88
CA ASP A 495 26.00 14.88 -3.31
C ASP A 495 27.28 14.67 -4.16
N VAL A 496 28.40 14.38 -3.50
CA VAL A 496 29.70 14.11 -4.12
C VAL A 496 30.27 12.78 -3.62
N PRO A 497 31.12 12.10 -4.41
CA PRO A 497 31.72 10.83 -3.99
C PRO A 497 32.73 11.02 -2.85
N VAL A 498 33.04 9.93 -2.14
CA VAL A 498 33.84 9.93 -0.90
C VAL A 498 35.27 10.47 -1.08
N ASP A 499 35.83 10.30 -2.27
CA ASP A 499 37.16 10.77 -2.67
C ASP A 499 37.20 12.24 -3.12
N HIS A 500 36.05 12.92 -3.14
CA HIS A 500 35.98 14.33 -3.53
C HIS A 500 36.59 15.24 -2.46
N HIS A 501 37.43 16.19 -2.85
CA HIS A 501 38.12 17.12 -1.94
C HIS A 501 37.16 17.96 -1.06
N GLU A 502 35.94 18.24 -1.52
CA GLU A 502 34.91 18.94 -0.74
C GLU A 502 34.00 18.00 0.10
N TYR A 503 34.24 16.68 0.11
CA TYR A 503 33.34 15.73 0.76
C TYR A 503 33.07 16.10 2.23
N ASP A 504 34.14 16.38 2.97
CA ASP A 504 34.05 16.68 4.39
C ASP A 504 33.40 18.05 4.69
N VAL A 505 33.67 19.07 3.87
CA VAL A 505 33.05 20.39 4.05
C VAL A 505 31.58 20.37 3.65
N LYS A 506 31.19 19.60 2.64
CA LYS A 506 29.77 19.41 2.27
C LYS A 506 28.97 18.69 3.36
N ILE A 507 29.61 17.83 4.15
CA ILE A 507 28.99 17.26 5.36
C ILE A 507 28.72 18.38 6.37
N LEU A 508 29.71 19.23 6.70
CA LEU A 508 29.51 20.38 7.60
C LEU A 508 28.40 21.33 7.12
N MET A 509 28.32 21.58 5.81
CA MET A 509 27.22 22.36 5.23
C MET A 509 25.85 21.71 5.47
N LYS A 510 25.74 20.39 5.36
CA LYS A 510 24.50 19.67 5.69
C LYS A 510 24.17 19.72 7.17
N GLN A 511 25.17 19.61 8.05
CA GLN A 511 24.98 19.79 9.49
C GLN A 511 24.42 21.18 9.80
N HIS A 512 24.99 22.22 9.19
CA HIS A 512 24.49 23.59 9.29
C HIS A 512 23.07 23.76 8.72
N ARG A 513 22.79 23.23 7.52
CA ARG A 513 21.47 23.35 6.88
C ARG A 513 20.35 22.70 7.70
N CYS A 514 20.65 21.65 8.45
CA CYS A 514 19.67 20.89 9.23
C CYS A 514 19.58 21.35 10.70
N PHE A 515 20.71 21.64 11.35
CA PHE A 515 20.79 21.88 12.79
C PHE A 515 21.48 23.21 13.15
N GLY A 516 21.88 23.99 12.15
CA GLY A 516 22.51 25.29 12.33
C GLY A 516 21.57 26.42 12.72
N PRO A 517 22.12 27.64 12.91
CA PRO A 517 23.53 28.01 12.70
C PRO A 517 24.51 27.43 13.73
N PHE A 518 25.81 27.43 13.42
CA PHE A 518 26.83 27.08 14.41
C PHE A 518 26.88 28.17 15.50
N PRO A 519 26.86 27.80 16.80
CA PRO A 519 26.78 28.78 17.87
C PRO A 519 28.11 29.50 18.11
N GLU A 520 28.05 30.74 18.61
CA GLU A 520 29.21 31.55 18.99
C GLU A 520 30.10 30.87 20.04
N SER A 521 29.54 29.93 20.81
CA SER A 521 30.24 29.15 21.82
C SER A 521 31.42 28.33 21.25
N PHE A 522 31.47 28.09 19.93
CA PHE A 522 32.63 27.49 19.25
C PHE A 522 33.91 28.32 19.40
N GLU A 523 33.83 29.64 19.61
CA GLU A 523 35.00 30.51 19.86
C GLU A 523 35.81 30.08 21.10
N GLN A 524 35.19 29.32 22.01
CA GLN A 524 35.82 28.84 23.23
C GLN A 524 36.58 27.51 23.04
N ILE A 525 36.33 26.79 21.95
CA ILE A 525 36.82 25.42 21.74
C ILE A 525 37.55 25.24 20.40
N ALA A 526 37.31 26.11 19.42
CA ALA A 526 37.93 26.08 18.10
C ALA A 526 38.98 27.20 17.96
N ASP A 527 40.06 26.91 17.22
CA ASP A 527 41.02 27.95 16.84
C ASP A 527 40.54 28.79 15.64
N GLN A 528 41.33 29.81 15.27
CA GLN A 528 40.98 30.74 14.19
C GLN A 528 40.77 30.06 12.83
N GLU A 529 41.49 28.97 12.53
CA GLU A 529 41.38 28.27 11.26
C GLU A 529 40.05 27.51 11.18
N ARG A 530 39.66 26.81 12.26
CA ARG A 530 38.39 26.08 12.31
C ARG A 530 37.21 27.05 12.38
N LEU A 531 37.34 28.17 13.07
CA LEU A 531 36.33 29.24 13.07
C LEU A 531 36.13 29.82 11.66
N ALA A 532 37.21 30.03 10.90
CA ALA A 532 37.12 30.50 9.52
C ALA A 532 36.34 29.51 8.62
N VAL A 533 36.56 28.20 8.79
CA VAL A 533 35.78 27.16 8.08
C VAL A 533 34.29 27.24 8.43
N LEU A 534 33.95 27.38 9.71
CA LEU A 534 32.55 27.49 10.15
C LEU A 534 31.87 28.74 9.58
N ILE A 535 32.54 29.89 9.63
CA ILE A 535 32.05 31.14 9.04
C ILE A 535 31.82 30.95 7.53
N TRP A 536 32.77 30.33 6.84
CA TRP A 536 32.64 30.03 5.42
C TRP A 536 31.44 29.12 5.12
N VAL A 537 31.24 28.06 5.90
CA VAL A 537 30.09 27.14 5.76
C VAL A 537 28.75 27.87 5.92
N MET A 538 28.65 28.76 6.91
CA MET A 538 27.44 29.54 7.16
C MET A 538 27.18 30.56 6.02
N GLN A 539 28.23 31.23 5.53
CA GLN A 539 28.11 32.19 4.43
C GLN A 539 27.77 31.53 3.09
N ASN A 540 28.22 30.28 2.88
CA ASN A 540 27.99 29.52 1.65
C ASN A 540 26.78 28.58 1.72
N SER A 541 25.86 28.81 2.68
CA SER A 541 24.59 28.10 2.79
C SER A 541 23.42 29.08 2.62
N PRO A 542 23.00 29.35 1.37
CA PRO A 542 21.91 30.29 1.08
C PRO A 542 20.63 29.91 1.83
N PRO A 543 19.78 30.89 2.24
CA PRO A 543 18.53 30.62 2.96
C PRO A 543 17.63 29.58 2.28
N GLU A 544 17.62 29.53 0.95
CA GLU A 544 16.82 28.60 0.14
C GLU A 544 17.31 27.14 0.26
N THR A 545 18.56 26.94 0.68
CA THR A 545 19.16 25.61 0.89
C THR A 545 18.99 25.09 2.31
N LEU A 546 18.59 25.97 3.25
CA LEU A 546 18.34 25.60 4.63
C LEU A 546 17.10 24.69 4.70
N LYS A 547 17.24 23.59 5.43
CA LYS A 547 16.14 22.66 5.73
C LYS A 547 16.16 22.36 7.23
N PRO A 548 15.82 23.35 8.08
CA PRO A 548 15.97 23.21 9.53
C PRO A 548 15.09 22.05 10.03
N PHE A 549 15.70 21.10 10.73
CA PHE A 549 15.03 19.89 11.20
C PHE A 549 13.88 20.19 12.18
N HIS A 550 13.96 21.31 12.89
CA HIS A 550 12.88 21.73 13.79
C HIS A 550 11.60 22.17 13.04
N LEU A 551 11.70 22.51 11.75
CA LEU A 551 10.57 22.86 10.89
C LEU A 551 9.98 21.64 10.15
N THR A 552 10.57 20.46 10.31
CA THR A 552 10.04 19.23 9.72
C THR A 552 8.60 18.98 10.20
N SER A 553 7.72 18.70 9.23
CA SER A 553 6.27 18.58 9.46
C SER A 553 5.93 17.31 10.25
N THR A 554 4.79 17.32 10.96
CA THR A 554 4.28 16.14 11.67
C THR A 554 3.89 14.97 10.75
N LYS A 555 3.82 15.22 9.42
CA LYS A 555 3.66 14.18 8.40
C LYS A 555 4.95 13.40 8.12
N GLU A 556 6.11 13.99 8.39
CA GLU A 556 7.42 13.40 8.13
C GLU A 556 8.01 12.71 9.37
N ILE A 557 7.80 13.31 10.54
CA ILE A 557 8.27 12.78 11.83
C ILE A 557 7.28 13.21 12.91
N CYS A 558 6.87 12.31 13.79
CA CYS A 558 5.97 12.69 14.88
C CYS A 558 6.69 13.68 15.84
N GLN A 559 5.90 14.44 16.59
CA GLN A 559 6.43 15.54 17.39
C GLN A 559 7.40 15.04 18.47
N GLU A 560 7.10 13.89 19.08
CA GLU A 560 7.87 13.25 20.13
C GLU A 560 9.25 12.81 19.63
N ASP A 561 9.30 12.18 18.45
CA ASP A 561 10.54 11.72 17.83
C ASP A 561 11.42 12.89 17.43
N LYS A 562 10.78 13.94 16.88
CA LYS A 562 11.47 15.19 16.55
C LYS A 562 12.07 15.84 17.80
N GLU A 563 11.33 15.91 18.89
CA GLU A 563 11.81 16.47 20.16
C GLU A 563 12.96 15.66 20.76
N PHE A 564 12.92 14.33 20.66
CA PHE A 564 14.04 13.47 21.09
C PHE A 564 15.29 13.70 20.22
N VAL A 565 15.14 13.71 18.89
CA VAL A 565 16.25 14.00 17.96
C VAL A 565 16.84 15.39 18.20
N LEU A 566 16.03 16.44 18.37
CA LEU A 566 16.49 17.81 18.62
C LEU A 566 17.20 18.00 19.96
N ARG A 567 16.97 17.09 20.93
CA ARG A 567 17.72 17.06 22.19
C ARG A 567 19.11 16.44 22.02
N ILE A 568 19.24 15.45 21.14
CA ILE A 568 20.52 14.78 20.83
C ILE A 568 21.39 15.64 19.91
N MET A 569 20.80 16.17 18.83
CA MET A 569 21.50 16.83 17.73
C MET A 569 21.85 18.29 18.05
N LYS A 570 22.71 18.50 19.06
CA LYS A 570 23.28 19.81 19.39
C LYS A 570 24.63 19.99 18.69
N LEU A 571 24.84 21.14 18.06
CA LEU A 571 26.10 21.42 17.36
C LEU A 571 27.27 21.54 18.33
N ASP A 572 27.12 22.30 19.42
CA ASP A 572 28.13 22.33 20.48
C ASP A 572 28.10 21.01 21.26
N PRO A 573 29.22 20.27 21.36
CA PRO A 573 29.26 19.01 22.10
C PRO A 573 28.87 19.16 23.58
N ARG A 574 29.10 20.31 24.21
CA ARG A 574 28.82 20.55 25.64
C ARG A 574 27.33 20.60 25.96
N ASP A 575 26.49 20.85 24.95
CA ASP A 575 25.03 20.89 25.10
C ASP A 575 24.37 19.50 24.91
N ARG A 576 25.15 18.48 24.51
CA ARG A 576 24.61 17.14 24.26
C ARG A 576 24.41 16.40 25.59
N PRO A 577 23.27 15.73 25.78
CA PRO A 577 23.05 14.89 26.94
C PRO A 577 23.95 13.64 26.91
N SER A 578 24.35 13.16 28.08
CA SER A 578 25.02 11.85 28.21
C SER A 578 24.09 10.70 27.81
N ALA A 579 24.67 9.56 27.41
CA ALA A 579 23.90 8.34 27.13
C ALA A 579 22.99 7.94 28.31
N ARG A 580 23.49 8.08 29.54
CA ARG A 580 22.75 7.81 30.78
C ARG A 580 21.55 8.75 30.98
N GLN A 581 21.66 10.02 30.58
CA GLN A 581 20.53 10.96 30.63
C GLN A 581 19.49 10.59 29.58
N LEU A 582 19.91 10.25 28.36
CA LEU A 582 19.03 9.82 27.27
C LEU A 582 18.25 8.54 27.62
N LEU A 583 18.86 7.58 28.32
CA LEU A 583 18.16 6.36 28.77
C LEU A 583 17.00 6.63 29.74
N LYS A 584 16.99 7.79 30.39
CA LYS A 584 15.92 8.19 31.33
C LYS A 584 14.82 9.01 30.66
N ASP A 585 14.93 9.22 29.35
CA ASP A 585 14.01 10.04 28.58
C ASP A 585 12.62 9.42 28.50
N ASP A 586 11.58 10.25 28.59
CA ASP A 586 10.19 9.79 28.45
C ASP A 586 9.89 9.26 27.04
N TRP A 587 10.74 9.56 26.04
CA TRP A 587 10.64 8.98 24.71
C TRP A 587 10.66 7.44 24.72
N PHE A 588 11.39 6.82 25.66
CA PHE A 588 11.43 5.35 25.83
C PHE A 588 10.22 4.78 26.58
N ARG A 589 9.48 5.61 27.31
CA ARG A 589 8.34 5.18 28.15
C ARG A 589 7.00 5.30 27.43
N ARG A 590 6.94 6.08 26.36
CA ARG A 590 5.74 6.27 25.56
C ARG A 590 5.63 5.12 24.55
N PRO A 591 4.43 4.56 24.34
CA PRO A 591 4.21 3.45 23.41
C PRO A 591 4.72 3.75 22.00
#